data_AF-A0A1G1YRZ6-F1
#
_entry.id   AF-A0A1G1YRZ6-F1
#
_cell.length_a   1.000
_cell.length_b   1.000
_cell.length_c   1.000
_cell.angle_alpha   90.00
_cell.angle_beta   90.00
_cell.angle_gamma   90.00
#
_symmetry.space_group_name_H-M   'P 1'
#
loop_
_entity.id
_entity.type
_entity.pdbx_description
1 polymer ?
#
loop_
_entity_poly.entity_id
_entity_poly.type
_entity_poly.pdbx_seq_one_letter_code
_entity_poly.pdbx_strand_id
1 'polypeptide(L)'
;MSTLTGKNFKQLLSAKRSYLPKAVSKELKAAGMGKLLSTTRINQAQAIKTLRHLQAKKMQPATKRPQQLYTAAIKKQQTQTELVESEKRGRHVRAQIGLDIFEEIGQLERGIDPFSKRYHPGSVLGKRVIDEIEAERRKQQSKAQPDAAGSKKSPQKRPTPLDLPPAIDIG
;
A
#
# COMPACT_ATOMS: atom_id res chain seq x y z
N MET A 1 -11.00 10.72 -32.18
CA MET A 1 -9.57 10.84 -32.58
C MET A 1 -8.72 11.12 -31.36
N SER A 2 -7.64 10.37 -31.14
CA SER A 2 -6.74 10.57 -29.99
C SER A 2 -5.86 11.81 -30.19
N THR A 3 -5.88 12.75 -29.23
CA THR A 3 -5.10 13.99 -29.24
C THR A 3 -3.95 13.95 -28.24
N LEU A 4 -2.83 14.58 -28.56
CA LEU A 4 -1.74 14.78 -27.60
C LEU A 4 -2.08 15.94 -26.66
N THR A 5 -1.70 15.79 -25.39
CA THR A 5 -1.68 16.94 -24.48
C THR A 5 -0.52 17.87 -24.83
N GLY A 6 -0.67 19.16 -24.58
CA GLY A 6 0.40 20.15 -24.81
C GLY A 6 1.71 19.81 -24.09
N LYS A 7 1.62 19.21 -22.89
CA LYS A 7 2.80 18.73 -22.13
C LYS A 7 3.53 17.60 -22.88
N ASN A 8 2.81 16.58 -23.30
CA ASN A 8 3.41 15.44 -24.00
C ASN A 8 3.93 15.83 -25.38
N PHE A 9 3.27 16.78 -26.04
CA PHE A 9 3.77 17.35 -27.28
C PHE A 9 5.10 18.09 -27.08
N LYS A 10 5.24 18.92 -26.04
CA LYS A 10 6.54 19.55 -25.72
C LYS A 10 7.64 18.53 -25.45
N GLN A 11 7.32 17.44 -24.74
CA GLN A 11 8.25 16.35 -24.50
C GLN A 11 8.63 15.60 -25.79
N LEU A 12 7.71 15.50 -26.75
CA LEU A 12 8.01 14.94 -28.06
C LEU A 12 9.02 15.83 -28.82
N LEU A 13 8.83 17.15 -28.76
CA LEU A 13 9.69 18.13 -29.43
C LEU A 13 11.05 18.32 -28.73
N SER A 14 11.15 18.00 -27.44
CA SER A 14 12.41 18.11 -26.70
C SER A 14 13.44 17.03 -27.07
N ALA A 15 13.08 16.06 -27.91
CA ALA A 15 13.98 15.00 -28.38
C ALA A 15 14.72 14.27 -27.23
N LYS A 16 13.96 13.83 -26.22
CA LYS A 16 14.45 13.19 -24.97
C LYS A 16 15.16 14.12 -23.98
N ARG A 17 15.23 15.43 -24.24
CA ARG A 17 15.70 16.40 -23.24
C ARG A 17 14.63 16.67 -22.19
N SER A 18 15.05 17.09 -21.00
CA SER A 18 14.18 17.52 -19.91
C SER A 18 13.41 18.81 -20.24
N TYR A 19 13.94 19.64 -21.13
CA TYR A 19 13.34 20.91 -21.54
C TYR A 19 13.29 21.06 -23.06
N LEU A 20 12.36 21.90 -23.54
CA LEU A 20 12.25 22.26 -24.95
C LEU A 20 13.39 23.25 -25.31
N PRO A 21 14.25 22.95 -26.30
CA PRO A 21 15.31 23.87 -26.70
C PRO A 21 14.77 25.22 -27.18
N LYS A 22 15.40 26.32 -26.76
CA LYS A 22 15.02 27.69 -27.15
C LYS A 22 14.98 27.87 -28.67
N ALA A 23 15.93 27.27 -29.39
CA ALA A 23 15.98 27.29 -30.85
C ALA A 23 14.71 26.70 -31.49
N VAL A 24 14.27 25.53 -31.02
CA VAL A 24 13.03 24.89 -31.47
C VAL A 24 11.83 25.79 -31.17
N SER A 25 11.74 26.34 -29.96
CA SER A 25 10.62 27.24 -29.63
C SER A 25 10.60 28.51 -30.48
N LYS A 26 11.76 29.10 -30.79
CA LYS A 26 11.89 30.30 -31.61
C LYS A 26 11.47 30.02 -33.06
N GLU A 27 11.92 28.90 -33.62
CA GLU A 27 11.56 28.49 -34.97
C GLU A 27 10.05 28.25 -35.10
N LEU A 28 9.44 27.57 -34.12
CA LEU A 28 8.00 27.35 -34.14
C LEU A 28 7.21 28.66 -34.07
N LYS A 29 7.68 29.65 -33.31
CA LYS A 29 7.08 30.99 -33.30
C LYS A 29 7.24 31.68 -34.66
N ALA A 30 8.43 31.64 -35.26
CA ALA A 30 8.70 32.21 -36.57
C ALA A 30 7.84 31.56 -37.68
N ALA A 31 7.58 30.26 -37.59
CA ALA A 31 6.74 29.50 -38.52
C ALA A 31 5.22 29.65 -38.28
N GLY A 32 4.79 30.55 -37.37
CA GLY A 32 3.37 30.72 -37.02
C GLY A 32 2.76 29.56 -36.21
N MET A 33 3.57 28.57 -35.81
CA MET A 33 3.16 27.39 -35.04
C MET A 33 3.34 27.58 -33.52
N GLY A 34 3.74 28.77 -33.07
CA GLY A 34 4.03 29.07 -31.67
C GLY A 34 2.85 28.82 -30.73
N LYS A 35 1.60 29.00 -31.21
CA LYS A 35 0.39 28.73 -30.42
C LYS A 35 0.30 27.27 -29.94
N LEU A 36 0.85 26.32 -30.70
CA LEU A 36 0.88 24.90 -30.33
C LEU A 36 1.68 24.62 -29.05
N LEU A 37 2.56 25.54 -28.65
CA LEU A 37 3.31 25.43 -27.39
C LEU A 37 2.47 25.85 -26.17
N SER A 38 1.37 26.57 -26.35
CA SER A 38 0.46 26.96 -25.25
C SER A 38 -0.85 26.17 -25.26
N THR A 39 -1.20 25.52 -26.37
CA THR A 39 -2.45 24.77 -26.48
C THR A 39 -2.49 23.55 -25.56
N THR A 40 -3.65 23.29 -24.96
CA THR A 40 -3.91 22.14 -24.08
C THR A 40 -3.98 20.82 -24.83
N ARG A 41 -4.59 20.81 -26.01
CA ARG A 41 -4.76 19.63 -26.88
C ARG A 41 -4.29 19.92 -28.30
N ILE A 42 -3.56 18.98 -28.88
CA ILE A 42 -2.96 19.11 -30.20
C ILE A 42 -3.42 17.94 -31.04
N ASN A 43 -3.98 18.26 -32.20
CA ASN A 43 -4.46 17.26 -33.13
C ASN A 43 -3.32 16.64 -33.94
N GLN A 44 -3.58 15.49 -34.56
CA GLN A 44 -2.59 14.75 -35.33
C GLN A 44 -2.02 15.55 -36.50
N ALA A 45 -2.87 16.28 -37.24
CA ALA A 45 -2.45 17.05 -38.41
C ALA A 45 -1.46 18.17 -38.03
N GLN A 46 -1.77 18.93 -36.98
CA GLN A 46 -0.91 19.98 -36.43
C GLN A 46 0.41 19.39 -35.92
N ALA A 47 0.36 18.29 -35.17
CA ALA A 47 1.55 17.64 -34.66
C ALA A 47 2.47 17.16 -35.79
N ILE A 48 1.92 16.45 -36.78
CA ILE A 48 2.68 15.94 -37.94
C ILE A 48 3.27 17.10 -38.75
N LYS A 49 2.49 18.16 -39.01
CA LYS A 49 2.97 19.35 -39.73
C LYS A 49 4.17 19.98 -39.00
N THR A 50 4.07 20.10 -37.68
CA THR A 50 5.13 20.66 -36.84
C THR A 50 6.39 19.80 -36.87
N LEU A 51 6.25 18.48 -36.73
CA LEU A 51 7.37 17.54 -36.76
C LEU A 51 8.06 17.55 -38.13
N ARG A 52 7.30 17.56 -39.24
CA ARG A 52 7.87 17.70 -40.59
C ARG A 52 8.68 18.99 -40.74
N HIS A 53 8.14 20.11 -40.24
CA HIS A 53 8.81 21.40 -40.31
C HIS A 53 10.14 21.38 -39.54
N LEU A 54 10.16 20.85 -38.32
CA LEU A 54 11.38 20.75 -37.52
C LEU A 54 12.42 19.80 -38.11
N GLN A 55 11.99 18.71 -38.75
CA GLN A 55 12.89 17.81 -39.48
C GLN A 55 13.51 18.49 -40.69
N ALA A 56 12.72 19.23 -41.47
CA ALA A 56 13.22 20.00 -42.61
C ALA A 56 14.27 21.06 -42.18
N LYS A 57 14.09 21.65 -41.00
CA LYS A 57 15.03 22.61 -40.39
C LYS A 57 16.20 21.95 -39.65
N LYS A 58 16.34 20.62 -39.70
CA LYS A 58 17.36 19.84 -38.99
C LYS A 58 17.37 20.07 -37.46
N MET A 59 16.27 20.56 -36.90
CA MET A 59 16.12 20.80 -35.45
C MET A 59 15.64 19.58 -34.68
N GLN A 60 15.17 18.55 -35.40
CA GLN A 60 14.80 17.26 -34.86
C GLN A 60 15.41 16.16 -35.73
N PRO A 61 15.97 15.08 -35.13
CA PRO A 61 16.53 13.99 -35.91
C PRO A 61 15.47 13.34 -36.81
N ALA A 62 15.83 13.11 -38.07
CA ALA A 62 14.98 12.46 -39.08
C ALA A 62 14.95 10.92 -38.97
N THR A 63 15.40 10.37 -37.83
CA THR A 63 15.52 8.91 -37.61
C THR A 63 14.19 8.16 -37.69
N LYS A 64 13.07 8.85 -37.45
CA LYS A 64 11.73 8.26 -37.51
C LYS A 64 10.77 9.16 -38.28
N ARG A 65 9.79 8.54 -38.93
CA ARG A 65 8.74 9.28 -39.65
C ARG A 65 7.88 10.06 -38.65
N PRO A 66 7.43 11.29 -38.97
CA PRO A 66 6.56 12.10 -38.12
C PRO A 66 5.31 11.39 -37.59
N GLN A 67 4.70 10.54 -38.43
CA GLN A 67 3.54 9.73 -38.03
C GLN A 67 3.90 8.71 -36.94
N GLN A 68 5.05 8.05 -37.05
CA GLN A 68 5.54 7.10 -36.04
C GLN A 68 5.89 7.79 -34.74
N LEU A 69 6.47 8.99 -34.81
CA LEU A 69 6.74 9.81 -33.63
C LEU A 69 5.44 10.20 -32.91
N TYR A 70 4.41 10.58 -33.67
CA TYR A 70 3.10 10.91 -33.12
C TYR A 70 2.44 9.69 -32.45
N THR A 71 2.38 8.54 -33.14
CA THR A 71 1.74 7.34 -32.60
C THR A 71 2.46 6.81 -31.37
N ALA A 72 3.80 6.84 -31.37
CA ALA A 72 4.60 6.49 -30.19
C ALA A 72 4.32 7.42 -29.00
N ALA A 73 4.17 8.72 -29.25
CA ALA A 73 3.83 9.69 -28.21
C ALA A 73 2.43 9.45 -27.62
N ILE A 74 1.44 9.12 -28.46
CA ILE A 74 0.09 8.78 -28.01
C ILE A 74 0.12 7.51 -27.15
N LYS A 75 0.80 6.46 -27.60
CA LYS A 75 0.94 5.22 -26.81
C LYS A 75 1.57 5.48 -25.44
N LYS A 76 2.65 6.27 -25.40
CA LYS A 76 3.31 6.64 -24.15
C LYS A 76 2.40 7.47 -23.22
N GLN A 77 1.56 8.33 -23.78
CA GLN A 77 0.57 9.07 -23.00
C GLN A 77 -0.46 8.13 -22.36
N GLN A 78 -0.96 7.15 -23.12
CA GLN A 78 -1.94 6.17 -22.63
C GLN A 78 -1.35 5.30 -21.52
N THR A 79 -0.13 4.79 -21.69
CA THR A 79 0.50 3.97 -20.65
C THR A 79 0.80 4.79 -19.38
N GLN A 80 1.21 6.06 -19.51
CA GLN A 80 1.36 6.93 -18.34
C GLN A 80 0.06 7.19 -17.60
N THR A 81 -1.06 7.38 -18.32
CA THR A 81 -2.35 7.57 -17.67
C THR A 81 -2.80 6.31 -16.93
N GLU A 82 -2.60 5.12 -17.51
CA GLU A 82 -2.91 3.84 -16.88
C GLU A 82 -2.09 3.60 -15.60
N LEU A 83 -0.78 3.90 -15.63
CA LEU A 83 0.08 3.80 -14.46
C LEU A 83 -0.32 4.77 -13.34
N VAL A 84 -0.68 6.01 -13.68
CA VAL A 84 -1.13 6.99 -12.69
C VAL A 84 -2.48 6.59 -12.08
N GLU A 85 -3.38 6.04 -12.89
CA GLU A 85 -4.67 5.55 -12.40
C GLU A 85 -4.51 4.33 -11.49
N SER A 86 -3.63 3.38 -11.82
CA SER A 86 -3.36 2.22 -10.97
C SER A 86 -2.71 2.62 -9.64
N GLU A 87 -1.76 3.57 -9.64
CA GLU A 87 -1.18 4.11 -8.41
C GLU A 87 -2.22 4.81 -7.53
N LYS A 88 -3.11 5.60 -8.13
CA LYS A 88 -4.21 6.25 -7.40
C LYS A 88 -5.13 5.21 -6.76
N ARG A 89 -5.51 4.17 -7.49
CA ARG A 89 -6.32 3.05 -6.96
C ARG A 89 -5.58 2.36 -5.80
N GLY A 90 -4.29 2.06 -5.96
CA GLY A 90 -3.48 1.46 -4.89
C GLY A 90 -3.37 2.34 -3.63
N ARG A 91 -3.33 3.68 -3.77
CA ARG A 91 -3.41 4.60 -2.62
C ARG A 91 -4.76 4.56 -1.92
N HIS A 92 -5.86 4.49 -2.67
CA HIS A 92 -7.21 4.39 -2.08
C HIS A 92 -7.38 3.08 -1.31
N VAL A 93 -6.92 1.95 -1.89
CA VAL A 93 -6.94 0.65 -1.20
C VAL A 93 -6.12 0.69 0.08
N ARG A 94 -4.90 1.25 0.06
CA ARG A 94 -4.08 1.40 1.27
C ARG A 94 -4.74 2.30 2.32
N ALA A 95 -5.39 3.39 1.91
CA ALA A 95 -6.12 4.26 2.82
C ALA A 95 -7.32 3.54 3.45
N GLN A 96 -8.04 2.71 2.68
CA GLN A 96 -9.17 1.93 3.17
C GLN A 96 -8.72 0.85 4.15
N ILE A 97 -7.67 0.09 3.83
CA ILE A 97 -7.06 -0.87 4.77
C ILE A 97 -6.60 -0.16 6.06
N GLY A 98 -6.00 1.03 5.92
CA GLY A 98 -5.60 1.83 7.08
C GLY A 98 -6.78 2.24 7.97
N LEU A 99 -7.94 2.59 7.38
CA LEU A 99 -9.17 2.88 8.13
C LEU A 99 -9.71 1.64 8.82
N ASP A 100 -9.77 0.50 8.13
CA ASP A 100 -10.26 -0.77 8.71
C ASP A 100 -9.40 -1.20 9.90
N ILE A 101 -8.06 -1.10 9.79
CA ILE A 101 -7.13 -1.37 10.90
C ILE A 101 -7.33 -0.38 12.06
N PHE A 102 -7.50 0.91 11.76
CA PHE A 102 -7.69 1.92 12.80
C PHE A 102 -9.03 1.74 13.53
N GLU A 103 -10.07 1.31 12.82
CA GLU A 103 -11.36 0.95 13.40
C GLU A 103 -11.25 -0.30 14.28
N GLU A 104 -10.54 -1.34 13.83
CA GLU A 104 -10.30 -2.56 14.60
C GLU A 104 -9.50 -2.27 15.89
N ILE A 105 -8.43 -1.47 15.80
CA ILE A 105 -7.67 -1.02 16.98
C ILE A 105 -8.55 -0.18 17.91
N GLY A 106 -9.36 0.74 17.37
CA GLY A 106 -10.29 1.55 18.16
C GLY A 106 -11.39 0.73 18.84
N GLN A 107 -11.77 -0.43 18.30
CA GLN A 107 -12.69 -1.39 18.93
C GLN A 107 -11.99 -2.21 20.02
N LEU A 108 -10.73 -2.58 19.83
CA LEU A 108 -9.90 -3.27 20.83
C LEU A 108 -9.57 -2.35 22.03
N GLU A 109 -9.22 -1.09 21.79
CA GLU A 109 -8.92 -0.09 22.84
C GLU A 109 -10.15 0.32 23.65
N ARG A 110 -11.36 0.21 23.08
CA ARG A 110 -12.61 0.50 23.81
C ARG A 110 -12.97 -0.53 24.87
N GLY A 111 -12.28 -1.67 24.97
CA GLY A 111 -12.37 -2.58 26.11
C GLY A 111 -13.79 -2.93 26.55
N ILE A 112 -14.76 -2.96 25.63
CA ILE A 112 -16.13 -3.36 25.96
C ILE A 112 -16.16 -4.87 25.89
N ASP A 113 -15.75 -5.51 26.98
CA ASP A 113 -16.04 -6.93 27.20
C ASP A 113 -17.57 -7.11 27.20
N PRO A 114 -18.15 -7.82 26.22
CA PRO A 114 -19.60 -8.02 26.13
C PRO A 114 -20.18 -8.83 27.31
N PHE A 115 -19.33 -9.40 28.17
CA PHE A 115 -19.73 -10.10 29.40
C PHE A 115 -19.59 -9.27 30.69
N SER A 116 -18.91 -8.10 30.65
CA SER A 116 -18.68 -7.26 31.83
C SER A 116 -19.95 -6.74 32.52
N LYS A 117 -21.10 -6.74 31.82
CA LYS A 117 -22.40 -6.31 32.38
C LYS A 117 -23.24 -7.44 32.96
N ARG A 118 -22.84 -8.72 32.82
CA ARG A 118 -23.69 -9.87 33.22
C ARG A 118 -23.44 -10.37 34.64
N TYR A 119 -22.35 -9.97 35.29
CA TYR A 119 -22.03 -10.42 36.63
C TYR A 119 -21.68 -9.24 37.54
N HIS A 120 -22.70 -8.64 38.15
CA HIS A 120 -22.47 -7.74 39.29
C HIS A 120 -22.26 -8.60 40.55
N PRO A 121 -21.09 -8.53 41.21
CA PRO A 121 -20.81 -9.31 42.42
C PRO A 121 -21.70 -8.92 43.62
N GLY A 122 -22.43 -7.81 43.53
CA GLY A 122 -23.45 -7.39 44.51
C GLY A 122 -24.87 -7.88 44.21
N SER A 123 -25.11 -8.54 43.06
CA SER A 123 -26.44 -9.04 42.67
C SER A 123 -26.81 -10.29 43.46
N VAL A 124 -28.11 -10.45 43.77
CA VAL A 124 -28.67 -11.62 44.48
C VAL A 124 -28.33 -12.94 43.79
N LEU A 125 -28.24 -12.94 42.46
CA LEU A 125 -27.80 -14.11 41.67
C LEU A 125 -26.30 -14.39 41.81
N GLY A 126 -25.46 -13.34 41.88
CA GLY A 126 -24.02 -13.47 42.08
C GLY A 126 -23.66 -13.99 43.47
N LYS A 127 -24.40 -13.56 44.50
CA LYS A 127 -24.24 -14.08 45.87
C LYS A 127 -24.54 -15.58 45.96
N ARG A 128 -25.63 -16.06 45.33
CA ARG A 128 -25.97 -17.49 45.32
C ARG A 128 -24.89 -18.36 44.68
N VAL A 129 -24.27 -17.91 43.59
CA VAL A 129 -23.20 -18.66 42.93
C VAL A 129 -21.92 -18.68 43.77
N ILE A 130 -21.59 -17.57 44.45
CA ILE A 130 -20.44 -17.54 45.38
C ILE A 130 -20.69 -18.48 46.57
N ASP A 131 -21.88 -18.47 47.15
CA ASP A 131 -22.25 -19.35 48.26
C ASP A 131 -22.19 -20.83 47.85
N GLU A 132 -22.60 -21.16 46.62
CA GLU A 132 -22.56 -22.52 46.06
C GLU A 132 -21.12 -22.99 45.81
N ILE A 133 -20.26 -22.12 45.27
CA ILE A 133 -18.82 -22.39 45.09
C ILE A 133 -18.13 -22.57 46.45
N GLU A 134 -18.43 -21.74 47.45
CA GLU A 134 -17.85 -21.88 48.80
C GLU A 134 -18.32 -23.16 49.51
N ALA A 135 -19.58 -23.53 49.36
CA ALA A 135 -20.11 -24.80 49.87
C ALA A 135 -19.43 -26.01 49.20
N GLU A 136 -19.17 -25.93 47.89
CA GLU A 136 -18.48 -26.98 47.15
C GLU A 136 -16.98 -27.06 47.52
N ARG A 137 -16.33 -25.92 47.77
CA ARG A 137 -14.95 -25.86 48.27
C ARG A 137 -14.81 -26.46 49.67
N ARG A 138 -15.76 -26.20 50.57
CA ARG A 138 -15.79 -26.81 51.92
C ARG A 138 -16.00 -28.32 51.85
N LYS A 139 -16.87 -28.82 50.95
CA LYS A 139 -17.05 -30.26 50.70
C LYS A 139 -15.80 -30.93 50.12
N GLN A 140 -15.02 -30.23 49.29
CA GLN A 140 -13.76 -30.75 48.76
C GLN A 140 -12.64 -30.75 49.81
N GLN A 141 -12.57 -29.74 50.68
CA GLN A 141 -11.62 -29.71 51.80
C GLN A 141 -11.91 -30.77 52.87
N SER A 142 -13.19 -31.10 53.13
CA SER A 142 -13.54 -32.20 54.04
C SER A 142 -13.27 -33.59 53.47
N LYS A 143 -13.00 -33.72 52.15
CA LYS A 143 -12.59 -34.97 51.49
C LYS A 143 -11.07 -35.14 51.38
N ALA A 144 -10.29 -34.12 51.76
CA ALA A 144 -8.83 -34.09 51.61
C ALA A 144 -8.06 -34.40 52.91
N GLN A 145 -8.70 -34.97 53.93
CA GLN A 145 -8.01 -35.72 54.99
C GLN A 145 -8.75 -37.04 55.23
N PRO A 146 -8.07 -38.15 54.96
CA PRO A 146 -7.64 -38.97 56.07
C PRO A 146 -6.14 -39.27 56.02
N ASP A 147 -5.58 -39.27 57.23
CA ASP A 147 -4.45 -40.09 57.69
C ASP A 147 -3.05 -39.82 57.15
N ALA A 148 -2.30 -39.11 58.00
CA ALA A 148 -0.88 -39.31 58.16
C ALA A 148 -0.58 -40.76 58.58
N ALA A 149 -0.03 -41.58 57.67
CA ALA A 149 0.79 -42.74 58.02
C ALA A 149 1.70 -43.15 56.84
N GLY A 150 2.97 -42.72 56.92
CA GLY A 150 4.13 -43.46 56.43
C GLY A 150 4.25 -43.79 54.93
N SER A 151 5.09 -43.04 54.20
CA SER A 151 5.91 -43.63 53.15
C SER A 151 7.19 -42.83 52.93
N LYS A 152 8.32 -43.55 52.99
CA LYS A 152 9.68 -43.03 52.91
C LYS A 152 9.97 -42.52 51.50
N LYS A 153 10.67 -41.37 51.45
CA LYS A 153 11.21 -40.74 50.23
C LYS A 153 12.09 -41.70 49.43
N SER A 154 11.93 -41.73 48.11
CA SER A 154 12.96 -42.15 47.15
C SER A 154 13.54 -40.90 46.45
N PRO A 155 14.86 -40.81 46.20
CA PRO A 155 15.44 -39.60 45.63
C PRO A 155 15.31 -39.63 44.10
N GLN A 156 14.48 -38.73 43.55
CA GLN A 156 14.44 -38.47 42.10
C GLN A 156 15.71 -37.75 41.66
N LYS A 157 16.43 -38.39 40.73
CA LYS A 157 17.61 -37.87 40.04
C LYS A 157 17.29 -36.54 39.34
N ARG A 158 18.21 -35.58 39.44
CA ARG A 158 18.15 -34.29 38.72
C ARG A 158 18.19 -34.51 37.20
N PRO A 159 17.37 -33.82 36.40
CA PRO A 159 17.48 -33.86 34.94
C PRO A 159 18.67 -32.98 34.48
N THR A 160 19.51 -33.55 33.60
CA THR A 160 20.64 -32.90 32.94
C THR A 160 20.12 -32.00 31.80
N PRO A 161 20.71 -30.80 31.57
CA PRO A 161 20.27 -29.90 30.51
C PRO A 161 21.05 -30.17 29.22
N LEU A 162 20.42 -30.75 28.20
CA LEU A 162 20.96 -30.71 26.83
C LEU A 162 19.88 -31.01 25.80
N ASP A 163 19.27 -29.96 25.26
CA ASP A 163 18.83 -29.91 23.87
C ASP A 163 18.65 -28.44 23.45
N LEU A 164 19.78 -27.78 23.20
CA LEU A 164 19.81 -26.55 22.42
C LEU A 164 20.31 -26.93 21.02
N PRO A 165 19.59 -26.58 19.95
CA PRO A 165 20.02 -26.89 18.59
C PRO A 165 21.34 -26.18 18.24
N PRO A 166 22.24 -26.81 17.48
CA PRO A 166 23.52 -26.21 17.13
C PRO A 166 23.33 -24.98 16.24
N ALA A 167 24.07 -23.91 16.56
CA ALA A 167 24.14 -22.70 15.76
C ALA A 167 24.75 -23.00 14.39
N ILE A 168 24.15 -22.40 13.35
CA ILE A 168 24.59 -22.47 11.96
C ILE A 168 25.94 -21.75 11.83
N ASP A 169 26.95 -22.48 11.34
CA ASP A 169 28.25 -21.93 10.98
C ASP A 169 28.19 -21.39 9.53
N ILE A 170 28.57 -20.13 9.34
CA ILE A 170 28.74 -19.51 8.02
C ILE A 170 30.23 -19.18 7.90
N GLY A 171 30.96 -20.03 7.19
CA GLY A 171 32.33 -19.85 6.75
C GLY A 171 32.49 -20.33 5.32
#